data_AF-M3GXF0-F1
#
_entry.id   AF-M3GXF0-F1
#
_cell.length_a   1.000
_cell.length_b   1.000
_cell.length_c   1.000
_cell.angle_alpha   90.00
_cell.angle_beta   90.00
_cell.angle_gamma   90.00
#
_symmetry.space_group_name_H-M   'P 1'
#
loop_
_entity.id
_entity.type
_entity.pdbx_description
1 polymer ?
#
loop_
_entity_poly.entity_id
_entity_poly.type
_entity_poly.pdbx_seq_one_letter_code
_entity_poly.pdbx_strand_id
1 'polypeptide(L)'
;MSGFYPFDVKPETFYEKGDFEVVYGFSGSMGGWRVGMRWKSSMEGKNGYPVTRSGDPCYFLISEELAAGLLETLPSLGEPKDGQRKEAIKKLKGEDK
;
A
#
# COMPACT_ATOMS: atom_id res chain seq x y z
N MET A 1 4.97 22.27 1.11
CA MET A 1 4.07 21.37 1.85
C MET A 1 4.44 19.94 1.45
N SER A 2 5.20 19.24 2.29
CA SER A 2 5.46 17.82 2.07
C SER A 2 4.16 17.08 2.35
N GLY A 3 3.47 16.64 1.29
CA GLY A 3 2.30 15.80 1.43
C GLY A 3 2.64 14.62 2.36
N PHE A 4 1.68 14.27 3.22
CA PHE A 4 1.73 13.11 4.09
C PHE A 4 1.75 11.85 3.21
N TYR A 5 2.90 11.57 2.60
CA TYR A 5 3.12 10.42 1.75
C TYR A 5 4.04 9.50 2.53
N PRO A 6 3.55 8.35 3.02
CA PRO A 6 4.35 7.53 3.93
C PRO A 6 5.53 6.85 3.23
N PHE A 7 5.62 6.89 1.89
CA PHE A 7 6.68 6.21 1.14
C PHE A 7 7.73 7.21 0.65
N ASP A 8 9.00 6.84 0.81
CA ASP A 8 10.14 7.69 0.40
C ASP A 8 10.34 7.68 -1.13
N VAL A 9 9.81 6.65 -1.79
CA VAL A 9 9.85 6.45 -3.25
C VAL A 9 8.47 6.09 -3.77
N LYS A 10 8.27 6.20 -5.08
CA LYS A 10 7.02 5.76 -5.72
C LYS A 10 6.77 4.27 -5.41
N PRO A 11 5.66 3.92 -4.75
CA PRO A 11 5.37 2.54 -4.41
C PRO A 11 4.85 1.79 -5.64
N GLU A 12 4.96 0.46 -5.61
CA GLU A 12 4.44 -0.43 -6.63
C GLU A 12 2.96 -0.77 -6.33
N THR A 13 2.10 -0.76 -7.35
CA THR A 13 0.66 -1.02 -7.18
C THR A 13 0.35 -2.50 -7.42
N PHE A 14 -0.05 -3.19 -6.35
CA PHE A 14 -0.37 -4.63 -6.31
C PHE A 14 -1.85 -4.95 -6.31
N TYR A 15 -2.71 -3.93 -6.17
CA TYR A 15 -4.13 -4.04 -6.48
C TYR A 15 -4.69 -2.67 -6.78
N GLU A 16 -5.60 -2.61 -7.76
CA GLU A 16 -6.31 -1.40 -8.12
C GLU A 16 -7.71 -1.79 -8.59
N LYS A 17 -8.73 -1.21 -7.97
CA LYS A 17 -10.12 -1.40 -8.40
C LYS A 17 -10.93 -0.14 -8.14
N GLY A 18 -11.41 0.47 -9.22
CA GLY A 18 -12.12 1.74 -9.13
C GLY A 18 -11.22 2.80 -8.51
N ASP A 19 -11.68 3.37 -7.39
CA ASP A 19 -10.98 4.43 -6.67
C ASP A 19 -10.04 3.93 -5.56
N PHE A 20 -9.91 2.61 -5.36
CA PHE A 20 -9.09 2.03 -4.29
C PHE A 20 -7.83 1.37 -4.84
N GLU A 21 -6.72 1.53 -4.13
CA GLU A 21 -5.46 0.84 -4.43
C GLU A 21 -4.76 0.28 -3.19
N VAL A 22 -4.03 -0.82 -3.41
CA VAL A 22 -3.07 -1.39 -2.46
C VAL A 22 -1.70 -1.36 -3.10
N VAL A 23 -0.73 -0.83 -2.36
CA VAL A 23 0.62 -0.60 -2.84
C VAL A 23 1.66 -1.17 -1.87
N TYR A 24 2.85 -1.40 -2.39
CA TYR A 24 4.03 -1.80 -1.63
C TYR A 24 5.17 -0.81 -1.88
N GLY A 25 5.74 -0.25 -0.81
CA GLY A 25 6.78 0.77 -0.94
C GLY A 25 7.66 0.86 0.29
N PHE A 26 8.82 1.50 0.12
CA PHE A 26 9.76 1.73 1.21
C PHE A 26 9.38 3.01 1.99
N SER A 27 9.40 2.90 3.32
CA SER A 27 9.16 3.98 4.27
C SER A 27 10.22 3.94 5.36
N GLY A 28 11.26 4.76 5.22
CA GLY A 28 12.34 4.88 6.20
C GLY A 28 11.81 5.41 7.55
N SER A 29 10.85 6.33 7.51
CA SER A 29 10.18 6.85 8.72
C SER A 29 9.39 5.78 9.48
N MET A 30 8.99 4.70 8.81
CA MET A 30 8.24 3.59 9.41
C MET A 30 9.08 2.32 9.56
N GLY A 31 10.39 2.36 9.31
CA GLY A 31 11.28 1.22 9.56
C GLY A 31 11.44 0.22 8.41
N GLY A 32 11.03 0.56 7.19
CA GLY A 32 11.36 -0.24 6.00
C GLY A 32 10.24 -0.41 4.99
N TRP A 33 10.17 -1.59 4.38
CA TRP A 33 9.14 -1.91 3.39
C TRP A 33 7.76 -2.06 4.03
N ARG A 34 6.75 -1.46 3.42
CA ARG A 34 5.39 -1.33 3.95
C ARG A 34 4.35 -1.59 2.89
N VAL A 35 3.20 -2.11 3.31
CA VAL A 35 1.99 -2.20 2.49
C VAL A 35 1.08 -1.05 2.89
N GLY A 36 0.62 -0.29 1.89
CA GLY A 36 -0.31 0.81 2.07
C GLY A 36 -1.59 0.59 1.28
N MET A 37 -2.70 1.11 1.79
CA MET A 37 -3.96 1.17 1.06
C MET A 37 -4.52 2.59 1.08
N ARG A 38 -5.13 3.03 -0.03
CA ARG A 38 -5.82 4.32 -0.08
C ARG A 38 -6.96 4.33 -1.09
N TRP A 39 -7.82 5.33 -0.92
CA TRP A 39 -8.70 5.82 -1.97
C TRP A 39 -7.99 6.97 -2.71
N LYS A 40 -8.19 7.10 -4.02
CA LYS A 40 -7.44 8.06 -4.85
C LYS A 40 -8.14 9.40 -4.95
N SER A 41 -9.47 9.42 -4.93
CA SER A 41 -10.24 10.65 -4.91
C SER A 41 -10.51 11.10 -3.48
N SER A 42 -10.78 12.39 -3.29
CA SER A 42 -11.48 12.91 -2.10
C SER A 42 -12.97 12.91 -2.43
N MET A 43 -13.73 12.04 -1.78
CA MET A 43 -15.16 11.85 -1.91
C MET A 43 -15.74 12.44 -0.65
N GLU A 44 -15.73 13.77 -0.59
CA GLU A 44 -16.51 14.51 0.40
C GLU A 44 -17.92 13.90 0.48
N GLY A 45 -18.25 13.35 1.67
CA GLY A 45 -19.62 13.03 2.05
C GLY A 45 -20.24 11.72 1.53
N LYS A 46 -19.51 10.80 0.87
CA LYS A 46 -20.15 9.54 0.39
C LYS A 46 -19.63 8.23 0.97
N ASN A 47 -18.41 8.16 1.48
CA ASN A 47 -17.89 7.03 2.26
C ASN A 47 -16.81 7.56 3.19
N GLY A 48 -16.81 7.19 4.48
CA GLY A 48 -15.74 7.60 5.39
C GLY A 48 -14.47 6.79 5.11
N TYR A 49 -13.37 7.44 4.76
CA TYR A 49 -12.06 6.80 4.62
C TYR A 49 -10.96 7.74 5.11
N PRO A 50 -9.75 7.19 5.37
CA PRO A 50 -8.64 7.98 5.89
C PRO A 50 -8.24 9.09 4.92
N VAL A 51 -8.29 10.32 5.41
CA VAL A 51 -7.77 11.52 4.74
C VAL A 51 -6.81 12.24 5.69
N THR A 52 -5.95 13.10 5.14
CA THR A 52 -5.16 14.03 5.94
C THR A 52 -6.07 15.05 6.64
N ARG A 53 -5.50 15.83 7.56
CA ARG A 53 -6.21 16.95 8.20
C ARG A 53 -6.74 17.99 7.19
N SER A 54 -6.12 18.09 6.01
CA SER A 54 -6.55 18.96 4.92
C SER A 54 -7.59 18.33 3.99
N GLY A 55 -8.00 17.08 4.23
CA GLY A 55 -8.97 16.37 3.38
C GLY A 55 -8.35 15.68 2.16
N ASP A 56 -7.01 15.63 2.08
CA ASP A 56 -6.33 14.96 0.98
C ASP A 56 -6.30 13.44 1.21
N PRO A 57 -6.49 12.61 0.18
CA PRO A 57 -6.43 11.16 0.34
C PRO A 57 -5.05 10.70 0.85
N CYS A 58 -5.04 9.84 1.86
CA CYS A 58 -3.80 9.35 2.47
C CYS A 58 -3.73 7.82 2.48
N TYR A 59 -2.51 7.30 2.56
CA TYR A 59 -2.28 5.87 2.73
C TYR A 59 -2.42 5.47 4.19
N PHE A 60 -3.25 4.47 4.44
CA PHE A 60 -3.24 3.69 5.67
C PHE A 60 -2.19 2.60 5.54
N LEU A 61 -1.26 2.52 6.48
CA LEU A 61 -0.24 1.47 6.50
C LEU A 61 -0.74 0.25 7.25
N ILE A 62 -0.55 -0.92 6.65
CA ILE A 62 -0.90 -2.21 7.23
C ILE A 62 0.22 -2.65 8.16
N SER A 63 -0.15 -3.17 9.34
CA SER A 63 0.82 -3.72 10.28
C SER A 63 1.66 -4.80 9.60
N GLU A 64 2.93 -4.90 9.99
CA GLU A 64 3.86 -5.90 9.41
C GLU A 64 3.29 -7.31 9.49
N GLU A 65 2.71 -7.67 10.64
CA GLU A 65 2.11 -8.98 10.90
C GLU A 65 0.97 -9.35 9.94
N LEU A 66 0.25 -8.35 9.40
CA LEU A 66 -0.89 -8.57 8.50
C LEU A 66 -0.52 -8.33 7.03
N ALA A 67 0.58 -7.64 6.76
CA ALA A 67 0.94 -7.15 5.43
C ALA A 67 1.11 -8.29 4.41
N ALA A 68 1.86 -9.34 4.78
CA ALA A 68 2.09 -10.49 3.91
C ALA A 68 0.78 -11.23 3.60
N GLY A 69 -0.02 -11.51 4.64
CA GLY A 69 -1.31 -12.19 4.49
C GLY A 69 -2.28 -11.40 3.62
N LEU A 70 -2.32 -10.07 3.75
CA LEU A 70 -3.13 -9.23 2.86
C LEU A 70 -2.71 -9.40 1.40
N LEU A 71 -1.41 -9.31 1.09
CA LEU A 71 -0.93 -9.44 -0.29
C LEU A 71 -1.22 -10.81 -0.91
N GLU A 72 -1.23 -11.87 -0.11
CA GLU A 72 -1.59 -13.23 -0.56
C GLU A 72 -3.07 -13.35 -0.96
N THR A 73 -3.95 -12.58 -0.32
CA THR A 73 -5.39 -12.60 -0.62
C THR A 73 -5.79 -11.76 -1.84
N LEU A 74 -4.89 -10.92 -2.35
CA LEU A 74 -5.20 -10.06 -3.49
C LEU A 74 -5.36 -10.87 -4.79
N PRO A 75 -6.36 -10.55 -5.63
CA PRO A 75 -6.52 -11.22 -6.90
C PRO A 75 -5.28 -11.01 -7.79
N SER A 76 -5.01 -11.97 -8.67
CA SER A 76 -3.93 -11.87 -9.66
C SER A 76 -4.08 -10.60 -10.51
N LEU A 77 -2.95 -9.93 -10.76
CA LEU A 77 -2.85 -8.84 -11.73
C LEU A 77 -2.16 -9.28 -13.04
N GLY A 78 -1.82 -10.57 -13.14
CA GLY A 78 -1.01 -11.12 -14.22
C GLY A 78 0.48 -10.84 -14.05
N GLU A 79 1.29 -11.51 -14.86
CA GLU A 79 2.73 -11.27 -14.91
C GLU A 79 3.04 -9.93 -15.61
N PRO A 80 4.08 -9.18 -15.18
CA PRO A 80 5.09 -9.54 -14.17
C PRO A 80 4.72 -9.18 -12.71
N LYS A 81 3.54 -8.58 -12.49
CA LYS A 81 3.15 -8.04 -11.17
C LYS A 81 2.98 -9.13 -10.13
N ASP A 82 2.45 -10.29 -10.52
CA ASP A 82 2.32 -11.44 -9.63
C ASP A 82 3.69 -11.94 -9.14
N GLY A 83 4.71 -11.96 -10.01
CA GLY A 83 6.10 -12.22 -9.63
C GLY A 83 6.63 -11.19 -8.62
N GLN A 84 6.47 -9.89 -8.89
CA GLN A 84 6.90 -8.82 -7.99
C GLN A 84 6.22 -8.89 -6.61
N ARG A 85 4.92 -9.23 -6.60
CA ARG A 85 4.15 -9.41 -5.37
C ARG A 85 4.64 -10.60 -4.55
N LYS A 86 4.98 -11.72 -5.19
CA LYS A 86 5.59 -12.89 -4.50
C LYS A 86 6.91 -12.52 -3.83
N GLU A 87 7.77 -11.77 -4.51
CA GLU A 87 9.04 -11.30 -3.91
C GLU A 87 8.80 -10.32 -2.75
N ALA A 88 7.80 -9.44 -2.85
CA ALA A 88 7.42 -8.58 -1.73
C ALA A 88 6.92 -9.38 -0.52
N ILE A 89 6.12 -10.44 -0.73
CA ILE A 89 5.65 -11.33 0.34
C ILE A 89 6.83 -12.01 1.05
N LYS A 90 7.81 -12.55 0.30
CA LYS A 90 9.02 -13.15 0.88
C LYS A 90 9.78 -12.16 1.77
N LYS A 91 9.97 -10.93 1.29
CA LYS A 91 10.62 -9.85 2.05
C LYS A 91 9.88 -9.54 3.35
N LEU A 92 8.55 -9.42 3.28
CA LEU A 92 7.71 -9.15 4.45
C LEU A 92 7.73 -10.28 5.49
N LYS A 93 7.88 -11.54 5.04
CA LYS A 93 8.03 -12.70 5.93
C LYS A 93 9.44 -12.89 6.49
N GLY A 94 10.42 -12.10 6.02
CA GLY A 94 11.82 -12.28 6.39
C GLY A 94 12.46 -13.54 5.81
N GLU A 95 11.92 -14.05 4.69
CA GLU A 95 12.43 -15.22 3.96
C GLU A 95 13.59 -14.85 3.01
N ASP A 96 13.83 -13.56 2.78
CA ASP A 96 14.96 -12.99 2.03
C ASP A 96 16.19 -12.77 2.95
N LYS A 97 16.74 -13.85 3.53
CA LYS A 97 17.99 -13.82 4.30
C LYS A 97 19.19 -14.31 3.49
#